data_AF-A0A972WYY8-F1
#
_entry.id   AF-A0A972WYY8-F1
#
_cell.length_a   1.000
_cell.length_b   1.000
_cell.length_c   1.000
_cell.angle_alpha   90.00
_cell.angle_beta   90.00
_cell.angle_gamma   90.00
#
_symmetry.space_group_name_H-M   'P 1'
#
loop_
_entity.id
_entity.type
_entity.pdbx_description
1 polymer ?
#
loop_
_entity_poly.entity_id
_entity_poly.type
_entity_poly.pdbx_seq_one_letter_code
_entity_poly.pdbx_strand_id
1 'polypeptide(L)' 'VIDLDSEIAVSRLVEQRKMTVDDARARVNAQSTREQRLAIANHVIDNSGDRVALEQQVKTAWSWITSLK' A
#
# COMPACT_ATOMS: atom_id res chain seq x y z
N VAL A 1 -1.71 -6.10 -4.89
CA VAL A 1 -1.57 -5.54 -3.52
C VAL A 1 -0.82 -4.23 -3.62
N ILE A 2 -1.22 -3.21 -2.87
CA ILE A 2 -0.44 -1.98 -2.71
C ILE A 2 0.30 -2.12 -1.38
N ASP A 3 1.63 -2.06 -1.42
CA ASP A 3 2.48 -2.30 -0.27
C ASP A 3 3.32 -1.07 0.08
N LEU A 4 3.58 -0.91 1.36
CA LEU A 4 4.52 0.03 1.95
C LEU A 4 4.81 -0.41 3.38
N ASP A 5 5.90 0.09 3.94
CA ASP A 5 6.22 -0.11 5.35
C ASP A 5 5.07 0.37 6.26
N SER A 6 4.73 -0.43 7.27
CA SER A 6 3.64 -0.15 8.19
C SER A 6 3.84 1.15 8.96
N GLU A 7 5.07 1.53 9.30
CA GLU A 7 5.35 2.79 9.99
C GLU A 7 5.12 4.00 9.07
N ILE A 8 5.42 3.88 7.77
CA ILE A 8 5.07 4.92 6.79
C ILE A 8 3.54 5.05 6.68
N ALA A 9 2.81 3.93 6.69
CA ALA A 9 1.35 3.96 6.66
C ALA A 9 0.76 4.64 7.91
N VAL A 10 1.28 4.32 9.11
CA VAL A 10 0.88 4.96 10.37
C VAL A 10 1.16 6.47 10.31
N SER A 11 2.36 6.87 9.92
CA SER A 11 2.73 8.29 9.81
C SER A 11 1.77 9.06 8.89
N ARG A 12 1.48 8.52 7.69
CA ARG A 12 0.53 9.16 6.76
C ARG A 12 -0.89 9.25 7.32
N LEU A 13 -1.37 8.27 8.09
CA LEU A 13 -2.68 8.32 8.75
C LEU A 13 -2.74 9.47 9.78
N VAL A 14 -1.67 9.66 10.55
CA VAL A 14 -1.59 10.76 11.53
C VAL A 14 -1.49 12.10 10.82
N GLU A 15 -0.56 12.26 9.88
CA GLU A 15 -0.27 13.54 9.23
C GLU A 15 -1.43 14.02 8.34
N GLN A 16 -1.97 13.12 7.53
CA GLN A 16 -2.93 13.46 6.47
C GLN A 16 -4.38 13.32 6.92
N ARG A 17 -4.67 12.33 7.79
CA ARG A 17 -6.04 12.06 8.27
C ARG A 17 -6.28 12.49 9.72
N LYS A 18 -5.28 13.09 10.37
CA LYS A 18 -5.37 13.62 11.74
C LYS A 18 -5.82 12.59 12.76
N MET A 19 -5.48 11.31 12.54
CA MET A 19 -5.71 10.24 13.50
C MET A 19 -4.73 10.34 14.67
N THR A 20 -5.12 9.81 15.82
CA THR A 20 -4.14 9.54 16.89
C THR A 20 -3.20 8.42 16.44
N VAL A 21 -1.98 8.38 16.99
CA VAL A 21 -1.01 7.32 16.67
C VAL A 21 -1.55 5.95 17.04
N ASP A 22 -2.25 5.85 18.19
CA ASP A 22 -2.81 4.59 18.67
C ASP A 22 -3.94 4.09 17.76
N ASP A 23 -4.85 4.97 17.33
CA ASP A 23 -5.89 4.60 16.37
C ASP A 23 -5.31 4.20 15.02
N ALA A 24 -4.26 4.90 14.56
CA ALA A 24 -3.58 4.57 13.30
C ALA A 24 -2.93 3.18 13.37
N ARG A 25 -2.24 2.86 14.46
CA ARG A 25 -1.65 1.54 14.71
C ARG A 25 -2.72 0.45 14.83
N ALA A 26 -3.77 0.69 15.61
CA ALA A 26 -4.89 -0.25 15.74
C ALA A 26 -5.52 -0.56 14.38
N ARG A 27 -5.69 0.46 13.53
CA ARG A 27 -6.22 0.30 12.17
C ARG A 27 -5.30 -0.49 11.24
N VAL A 28 -3.98 -0.33 11.34
CA VAL A 28 -3.02 -1.12 10.56
C VAL A 28 -3.01 -2.56 11.05
N ASN A 29 -3.01 -2.78 12.37
CA ASN A 29 -2.98 -4.10 13.00
C ASN A 29 -4.28 -4.90 12.81
N ALA A 30 -5.41 -4.23 12.58
CA ALA A 30 -6.68 -4.90 12.28
C ALA A 30 -6.73 -5.54 10.88
N GLN A 31 -5.75 -5.27 10.02
CA GLN A 31 -5.65 -5.83 8.67
C GLN A 31 -4.85 -7.14 8.69
N SER A 32 -4.94 -7.93 7.62
CA SER A 32 -4.00 -9.05 7.40
C SER A 32 -2.56 -8.55 7.40
N THR A 33 -1.63 -9.37 7.92
CA THR A 33 -0.19 -9.02 7.98
C THR A 33 0.38 -8.74 6.59
N ARG A 34 1.48 -7.99 6.53
CA ARG A 34 2.16 -7.66 5.27
C ARG A 34 2.55 -8.94 4.52
N GLU A 35 3.11 -9.90 5.24
CA GLU A 35 3.56 -11.19 4.72
C GLU A 35 2.40 -11.98 4.10
N GLN A 36 1.25 -12.03 4.79
CA GLN A 36 0.06 -12.70 4.27
C GLN A 36 -0.47 -12.04 2.99
N ARG A 37 -0.50 -10.70 2.93
CA ARG A 37 -0.95 -9.99 1.73
C ARG A 37 -0.01 -10.23 0.55
N LEU A 38 1.30 -10.20 0.78
CA LEU A 38 2.30 -10.40 -0.27
C LEU A 38 2.30 -11.85 -0.79
N ALA A 39 2.10 -12.83 0.09
CA ALA A 39 2.09 -14.25 -0.28
C ALA A 39 1.02 -14.61 -1.32
N ILE A 40 -0.10 -13.88 -1.35
CA ILE A 40 -1.22 -14.12 -2.27
C ILE A 40 -1.27 -13.14 -3.45
N ALA A 41 -0.32 -12.21 -3.55
CA ALA A 41 -0.39 -11.13 -4.53
C ALA A 41 0.12 -11.58 -5.91
N ASN A 42 -0.72 -11.46 -6.95
CA ASN A 42 -0.27 -11.64 -8.34
C ASN A 42 0.57 -10.45 -8.85
N HIS A 43 0.34 -9.25 -8.30
CA HIS A 43 1.06 -8.05 -8.63
C HIS A 43 1.14 -7.13 -7.40
N VAL A 44 2.29 -6.49 -7.21
CA VAL A 44 2.57 -5.60 -6.08
C VAL A 44 2.96 -4.22 -6.60
N ILE A 45 2.35 -3.18 -6.03
CA ILE A 45 2.70 -1.77 -6.27
C ILE A 45 3.31 -1.22 -4.98
N ASP A 46 4.55 -0.72 -5.07
CA ASP A 46 5.23 -0.05 -3.98
C ASP A 46 4.77 1.42 -3.87
N ASN A 47 4.15 1.75 -2.74
CA ASN A 47 3.61 3.07 -2.43
C ASN A 47 4.47 3.86 -1.42
N SER A 48 5.72 3.42 -1.19
CA SER A 48 6.68 4.14 -0.35
C SER A 48 7.31 5.34 -1.05
N GLY A 49 7.41 5.31 -2.39
CA GLY A 49 8.01 6.35 -3.22
C GLY A 49 7.13 7.59 -3.44
N ASP A 50 7.59 8.44 -4.37
CA ASP A 50 6.86 9.63 -4.79
C ASP A 50 5.71 9.30 -5.77
N ARG A 51 4.93 10.34 -6.10
CA ARG A 51 3.76 10.20 -6.97
C ARG A 51 4.13 9.82 -8.41
N VAL A 52 5.28 10.27 -8.92
CA VAL A 52 5.71 9.97 -10.30
C VAL A 52 6.08 8.49 -10.40
N ALA A 53 6.82 7.97 -9.41
CA ALA A 53 7.14 6.54 -9.31
C ALA A 53 5.87 5.69 -9.18
N LEU A 54 4.90 6.13 -8.37
CA LEU A 54 3.61 5.43 -8.23
C LEU A 54 2.83 5.41 -9.54
N GLU A 55 2.74 6.55 -10.24
CA GLU A 55 2.02 6.64 -11.53
C GLU A 55 2.61 5.69 -12.58
N GLN A 56 3.93 5.55 -12.63
CA GLN A 56 4.58 4.60 -13.54
C GLN A 56 4.23 3.14 -13.21
N GLN A 57 4.21 2.78 -11.93
CA GLN A 57 3.83 1.42 -11.50
C GLN A 57 2.36 1.14 -11.80
N VAL A 58 1.47 2.10 -11.57
CA VAL A 58 0.04 1.97 -11.89
C VAL A 58 -0.18 1.75 -13.39
N LYS A 59 0.56 2.47 -14.25
CA LYS A 59 0.50 2.25 -15.71
C LYS A 59 0.92 0.82 -16.08
N THR A 60 2.02 0.34 -15.53
CA THR A 60 2.49 -1.04 -15.76
C THR A 60 1.46 -2.07 -15.29
N ALA A 61 0.92 -1.89 -14.08
CA ALA A 61 -0.11 -2.77 -13.53
C ALA A 61 -1.37 -2.78 -14.42
N TRP A 62 -1.79 -1.60 -14.91
CA TRP A 62 -2.95 -1.47 -15.78
C TRP A 62 -2.75 -2.19 -17.12
N SER A 63 -1.62 -1.97 -17.79
CA SER A 63 -1.29 -2.68 -19.03
C SER A 63 -1.30 -4.19 -18.84
N TRP A 64 -0.72 -4.68 -17.73
CA TRP A 64 -0.77 -6.09 -17.37
C TRP A 64 -2.21 -6.59 -17.19
N ILE A 65 -3.05 -5.91 -16.38
CA ILE A 65 -4.45 -6.27 -16.16
C ILE A 65 -5.21 -6.38 -17.50
N THR A 66 -5.04 -5.39 -18.39
CA THR A 66 -5.72 -5.38 -19.69
C THR A 66 -5.21 -6.44 -20.67
N SER A 67 -4.05 -7.04 -20.41
CA SER A 67 -3.50 -8.13 -21.22
C SER A 67 -3.94 -9.52 -20.76
N LEU A 68 -4.57 -9.62 -19.58
CA LEU A 68 -5.10 -10.88 -19.06
C LEU A 68 -6.28 -11.31 -19.94
N LYS A 69 -6.25 -12.56 -20.39
CA LYS A 69 -7.30 -13.17 -21.23
C LYS A 69 -8.34 -13.88 -20.37
#